data_AF-A0A7W1NNR6-F1
#
_entry.id   AF-A0A7W1NNR6-F1
#
_cell.length_a   1.000
_cell.length_b   1.000
_cell.length_c   1.000
_cell.angle_alpha   90.00
_cell.angle_beta   90.00
_cell.angle_gamma   90.00
#
_symmetry.space_group_name_H-M   'P 1'
#
loop_
_entity.id
_entity.type
_entity.pdbx_description
1 polymer ?
#
loop_
_entity_poly.entity_id
_entity_poly.type
_entity_poly.pdbx_seq_one_letter_code
_entity_poly.pdbx_strand_id
1 'polypeptide(L)'
;MRQVINLACLTLLLVCAACSGASTGTTSGDVLPTGDTTRGAALFSQAINGAPSCSTCHTLDGSTLVGPSLKGFAAVASTRVEGMSAADYAHTSIVQPTAYLVSGFANLMYGQYAQQLTPQQTADLVAYLLTL
;
A
#
# COMPACT_ATOMS: atom_id res chain seq x y z
N MET A 1 -4.81 35.37 -53.51
CA MET A 1 -5.22 36.79 -53.55
C MET A 1 -6.23 37.03 -52.44
N ARG A 2 -6.06 38.15 -51.70
CA ARG A 2 -6.92 38.73 -50.64
C ARG A 2 -6.77 38.04 -49.26
N GLN A 3 -6.02 38.52 -48.26
CA GLN A 3 -6.02 39.84 -47.57
C GLN A 3 -7.44 40.29 -47.23
N VAL A 4 -7.87 40.62 -46.01
CA VAL A 4 -7.28 41.13 -44.75
C VAL A 4 -8.46 41.14 -43.74
N ILE A 5 -8.22 41.20 -42.42
CA ILE A 5 -8.93 42.08 -41.45
C ILE A 5 -8.46 41.76 -40.01
N ASN A 6 -7.70 42.70 -39.47
CA ASN A 6 -7.72 43.33 -38.15
C ASN A 6 -7.80 42.44 -36.90
N LEU A 7 -6.73 42.38 -36.09
CA LEU A 7 -6.36 43.40 -35.09
C LEU A 7 -7.37 43.49 -33.94
N ALA A 8 -7.14 42.68 -32.90
CA ALA A 8 -7.55 43.02 -31.54
C ALA A 8 -6.52 42.46 -30.57
N CYS A 9 -5.75 43.37 -29.97
CA CYS A 9 -4.98 43.15 -28.75
C CYS A 9 -5.86 42.48 -27.70
N LEU A 10 -5.38 41.39 -27.12
CA LEU A 10 -5.66 41.13 -25.70
C LEU A 10 -4.45 40.44 -25.07
N THR A 11 -3.49 41.28 -24.69
CA THR A 11 -2.46 40.94 -23.72
C THR A 11 -3.14 40.65 -22.38
N LEU A 12 -3.44 39.39 -22.11
CA LEU A 12 -3.82 38.94 -20.78
C LEU A 12 -2.57 38.44 -20.05
N LEU A 13 -1.99 39.34 -19.26
CA LEU A 13 -1.09 39.02 -18.15
C LEU A 13 -1.82 38.08 -17.19
N LEU A 14 -1.47 36.80 -17.19
CA LEU A 14 -1.83 35.90 -16.11
C LEU A 14 -0.60 35.66 -15.22
N VAL A 15 -0.76 36.16 -14.00
CA VAL A 15 0.17 36.17 -12.88
C VAL A 15 0.58 34.76 -12.45
N CYS A 16 1.82 34.68 -11.98
CA CYS A 16 2.48 33.53 -11.37
C CYS A 16 1.59 32.76 -10.36
N ALA A 17 1.47 31.46 -10.56
CA ALA A 17 1.31 30.50 -9.48
C ALA A 17 2.32 29.37 -9.71
N ALA A 18 3.54 29.61 -9.25
CA ALA A 18 4.53 28.57 -9.06
C ALA A 18 4.07 27.68 -7.90
N CYS A 19 3.56 26.51 -8.23
CA CYS A 19 3.72 25.32 -7.38
C CYS A 19 4.44 24.29 -8.23
N SER A 20 5.74 24.52 -8.40
CA SER A 20 6.69 23.45 -8.70
C SER A 20 6.61 22.45 -7.54
N GLY A 21 5.71 21.47 -7.65
CA GLY A 21 5.81 20.22 -6.92
C GLY A 21 7.06 19.53 -7.44
N ALA A 22 8.21 19.94 -6.92
CA ALA A 22 9.42 19.17 -6.99
C ALA A 22 9.08 17.83 -6.34
N SER A 23 8.80 16.82 -7.16
CA SER A 23 9.01 15.43 -6.79
C SER A 23 10.52 15.29 -6.62
N THR A 24 11.01 15.75 -5.48
CA THR A 24 12.33 15.41 -4.97
C THR A 24 12.32 13.90 -4.89
N GLY A 25 12.94 13.29 -5.89
CA GLY A 25 13.43 11.93 -5.81
C GLY A 25 14.31 11.84 -4.58
N THR A 26 13.69 11.46 -3.47
CA THR A 26 14.39 11.05 -2.27
C THR A 26 14.69 9.58 -2.51
N THR A 27 15.91 9.34 -2.95
CA THR A 27 16.57 8.05 -2.81
C THR A 27 16.53 7.65 -1.33
N SER A 28 15.68 6.70 -0.97
CA SER A 28 15.71 6.01 0.33
C SER A 28 15.00 4.67 0.17
N GLY A 29 15.77 3.65 -0.21
CA GLY A 29 15.27 2.30 -0.42
C GLY A 29 15.02 1.52 0.87
N ASP A 30 14.46 2.11 1.93
CA ASP A 30 14.21 1.36 3.17
C ASP A 30 13.10 1.88 4.10
N VAL A 31 12.38 2.95 3.75
CA VAL A 31 11.26 3.45 4.58
C VAL A 31 10.01 3.60 3.73
N LEU A 32 8.95 2.87 4.11
CA LEU A 32 7.63 3.02 3.50
C LEU A 32 7.12 4.46 3.70
N PRO A 33 6.37 5.02 2.73
CA PRO A 33 5.66 6.28 2.95
C PRO A 33 4.62 6.13 4.07
N THR A 34 4.09 7.24 4.58
CA THR A 34 2.97 7.20 5.53
C THR A 34 1.75 6.52 4.91
N GLY A 35 1.24 5.49 5.57
CA GLY A 35 0.05 4.75 5.13
C GLY A 35 -1.27 5.42 5.54
N ASP A 36 -2.31 5.15 4.76
CA ASP A 36 -3.70 5.55 5.02
C ASP A 36 -4.56 4.31 5.28
N THR A 37 -5.17 4.26 6.47
CA THR A 37 -5.95 3.11 6.93
C THR A 37 -7.23 2.89 6.12
N THR A 38 -7.84 3.96 5.60
CA THR A 38 -9.05 3.88 4.78
C THR A 38 -8.73 3.28 3.42
N ARG A 39 -7.63 3.72 2.79
CA ARG A 39 -7.15 3.10 1.54
C ARG A 39 -6.70 1.65 1.78
N GLY A 40 -6.03 1.39 2.90
CA GLY A 40 -5.61 0.04 3.28
C GLY A 40 -6.78 -0.93 3.44
N ALA A 41 -7.87 -0.49 4.09
CA ALA A 41 -9.10 -1.28 4.23
C ALA A 41 -9.74 -1.62 2.88
N ALA A 42 -9.74 -0.67 1.94
CA ALA A 42 -10.22 -0.90 0.58
C ALA A 42 -9.32 -1.92 -0.16
N LEU A 43 -8.00 -1.73 -0.10
CA LEU A 43 -7.00 -2.63 -0.71
C LEU A 43 -7.11 -4.06 -0.18
N PHE A 44 -7.37 -4.23 1.12
CA PHE A 44 -7.55 -5.54 1.76
C PHE A 44 -8.67 -6.38 1.11
N SER A 45 -9.68 -5.71 0.54
CA SER A 45 -10.90 -6.33 0.04
C SER A 45 -10.96 -6.46 -1.49
N GLN A 46 -9.90 -6.09 -2.21
CA GLN A 46 -9.88 -6.11 -3.67
C GLN A 46 -8.65 -6.81 -4.23
N ALA A 47 -8.78 -7.35 -5.44
CA ALA A 47 -7.62 -7.84 -6.20
C ALA A 47 -6.77 -6.65 -6.69
N ILE A 48 -5.45 -6.80 -6.68
CA ILE A 48 -4.51 -5.73 -7.06
C ILE A 48 -3.57 -6.27 -8.13
N ASN A 49 -3.68 -5.77 -9.36
CA ASN A 49 -2.82 -6.19 -10.48
C ASN A 49 -2.79 -7.72 -10.70
N GLY A 50 -3.94 -8.38 -10.52
CA GLY A 50 -4.07 -9.84 -10.62
C GLY A 50 -3.63 -10.61 -9.36
N ALA A 51 -3.07 -9.94 -8.36
CA ALA A 51 -2.90 -10.53 -7.03
C ALA A 51 -4.27 -10.71 -6.36
N PRO A 52 -4.49 -11.83 -5.65
CA PRO A 52 -5.74 -12.06 -4.92
C PRO A 52 -5.91 -11.02 -3.81
N SER A 53 -7.16 -10.75 -3.43
CA SER A 53 -7.47 -9.90 -2.27
C SER A 53 -7.04 -10.58 -0.96
N CYS A 54 -6.66 -9.81 0.06
CA CYS A 54 -6.29 -10.37 1.36
C CYS A 54 -7.49 -11.07 2.03
N SER A 55 -8.68 -10.48 1.92
CA SER A 55 -9.93 -10.96 2.52
C SER A 55 -10.42 -12.33 2.02
N THR A 56 -9.96 -12.80 0.86
CA THR A 56 -10.31 -14.16 0.38
C THR A 56 -9.62 -15.26 1.17
N CYS A 57 -8.56 -14.93 1.91
CA CYS A 57 -7.78 -15.89 2.69
C CYS A 57 -7.76 -15.58 4.18
N HIS A 58 -7.84 -14.31 4.57
CA HIS A 58 -7.74 -13.85 5.94
C HIS A 58 -9.06 -13.24 6.43
N THR A 59 -9.54 -13.74 7.55
CA THR A 59 -10.73 -13.23 8.23
C THR A 59 -10.33 -12.18 9.28
N LEU A 60 -11.31 -11.40 9.74
CA LEU A 60 -11.12 -10.38 10.79
C LEU A 60 -11.91 -10.69 12.07
N ASP A 61 -12.68 -11.79 12.10
CA ASP A 61 -13.61 -12.12 13.19
C ASP A 61 -13.06 -13.15 14.19
N GLY A 62 -11.92 -13.76 13.87
CA GLY A 62 -11.27 -14.83 14.64
C GLY A 62 -11.42 -16.22 14.03
N SER A 63 -12.26 -16.41 13.01
CA SER A 63 -12.43 -17.70 12.34
C SER A 63 -11.22 -18.03 11.45
N THR A 64 -10.88 -19.30 11.28
CA THR A 64 -9.82 -19.72 10.34
C THR A 64 -10.40 -20.00 8.96
N LEU A 65 -9.71 -19.57 7.90
CA LEU A 65 -10.07 -19.86 6.52
C LEU A 65 -8.90 -20.55 5.80
N VAL A 66 -8.33 -19.93 4.77
CA VAL A 66 -7.11 -20.42 4.09
C VAL A 66 -5.87 -20.01 4.89
N GLY A 67 -5.85 -18.77 5.37
CA GLY A 67 -4.84 -18.25 6.29
C GLY A 67 -5.39 -18.05 7.70
N PRO A 68 -4.51 -17.64 8.65
CA PRO A 68 -4.93 -17.28 9.99
C PRO A 68 -5.85 -16.06 9.98
N SER A 69 -6.71 -15.95 10.99
CA SER A 69 -7.41 -14.70 11.25
C SER A 69 -6.43 -13.58 11.60
N LEU A 70 -6.77 -12.35 11.19
CA LEU A 70 -6.02 -11.12 11.49
C LEU A 70 -6.67 -10.29 12.59
N LYS A 71 -7.62 -10.85 13.34
CA LYS A 71 -8.17 -10.21 14.53
C LYS A 71 -7.08 -10.00 15.59
N GLY A 72 -6.91 -8.77 16.08
CA GLY A 72 -5.86 -8.42 17.04
C GLY A 72 -4.45 -8.53 16.44
N PHE A 73 -4.32 -8.38 15.12
CA PHE A 73 -3.08 -8.62 14.41
C PHE A 73 -1.93 -7.76 14.95
N ALA A 74 -2.16 -6.49 15.29
CA ALA A 74 -1.08 -5.60 15.76
C ALA A 74 -0.38 -6.15 17.02
N ALA A 75 -1.17 -6.66 17.98
CA ALA A 75 -0.66 -7.25 19.21
C ALA A 75 0.10 -8.55 18.92
N VAL A 76 -0.46 -9.41 18.06
CA VAL A 76 0.18 -10.68 17.69
C VAL A 76 1.50 -10.43 16.96
N ALA A 77 1.49 -9.58 15.92
CA ALA A 77 2.65 -9.26 15.07
C ALA A 77 3.85 -8.75 15.90
N SER A 78 3.60 -7.93 16.92
CA SER A 78 4.64 -7.39 17.82
C SER A 78 5.40 -8.47 18.63
N THR A 79 4.92 -9.71 18.65
CA THR A 79 5.48 -10.80 19.45
C THR A 79 6.03 -11.95 18.62
N ARG A 80 5.86 -11.92 17.29
CA ARG A 80 6.21 -13.04 16.42
C ARG A 80 7.72 -13.23 16.24
N VAL A 81 8.45 -12.13 16.22
CA VAL A 81 9.90 -12.10 15.98
C VAL A 81 10.52 -11.16 16.99
N GLU A 82 11.43 -11.68 17.81
CA GLU A 82 12.12 -10.90 18.84
C GLU A 82 12.88 -9.72 18.20
N GLY A 83 12.68 -8.52 18.72
CA GLY A 83 13.33 -7.30 18.24
C GLY A 83 12.73 -6.70 16.95
N MET A 84 11.67 -7.29 16.39
CA MET A 84 10.99 -6.77 15.20
C MET A 84 9.68 -6.06 15.58
N SER A 85 9.41 -4.90 14.96
CA SER A 85 8.16 -4.19 15.16
C SER A 85 6.98 -4.89 14.45
N ALA A 86 5.75 -4.65 14.89
CA ALA A 86 4.58 -5.15 14.16
C ALA A 86 4.49 -4.62 12.72
N ALA A 87 4.94 -3.38 12.49
CA ALA A 87 4.95 -2.78 11.15
C ALA A 87 5.92 -3.53 10.22
N ASP A 88 7.13 -3.84 10.71
CA ASP A 88 8.13 -4.57 9.93
C ASP A 88 7.70 -6.02 9.69
N TYR A 89 7.09 -6.65 10.69
CA TYR A 89 6.52 -7.99 10.55
C TYR A 89 5.40 -8.00 9.51
N ALA A 90 4.50 -7.02 9.52
CA ALA A 90 3.42 -6.89 8.55
C ALA A 90 3.95 -6.67 7.14
N HIS A 91 4.87 -5.71 6.99
CA HIS A 91 5.52 -5.42 5.71
C HIS A 91 6.19 -6.68 5.15
N THR A 92 7.06 -7.32 5.94
CA THR A 92 7.79 -8.53 5.54
C THR A 92 6.83 -9.66 5.19
N SER A 93 5.77 -9.87 5.97
CA SER A 93 4.77 -10.91 5.69
C SER A 93 4.00 -10.66 4.39
N ILE A 94 3.83 -9.40 3.97
CA ILE A 94 3.19 -9.05 2.69
C ILE A 94 4.15 -9.27 1.52
N VAL A 95 5.36 -8.70 1.59
CA VAL A 95 6.29 -8.69 0.45
C VAL A 95 7.14 -9.95 0.33
N GLN A 96 7.27 -10.70 1.43
CA GLN A 96 7.96 -11.99 1.53
C GLN A 96 7.12 -12.98 2.35
N PRO A 97 5.98 -13.47 1.83
CA PRO A 97 5.05 -14.29 2.62
C PRO A 97 5.63 -15.59 3.19
N THR A 98 6.73 -16.08 2.63
CA THR A 98 7.43 -17.29 3.09
C THR A 98 8.41 -17.03 4.23
N ALA A 99 8.68 -15.77 4.59
CA ALA A 99 9.65 -15.42 5.63
C ALA A 99 9.19 -15.90 7.01
N TYR A 100 7.89 -15.81 7.28
CA TYR A 100 7.28 -16.19 8.56
C TYR A 100 6.04 -17.05 8.33
N LEU A 101 6.22 -18.36 8.25
CA LEU A 101 5.10 -19.30 8.20
C LEU A 101 4.54 -19.55 9.60
N VAL A 102 3.27 -19.23 9.79
CA VAL A 102 2.54 -19.50 11.04
C VAL A 102 2.30 -21.01 11.15
N SER A 103 2.62 -21.58 12.32
CA SER A 103 2.38 -23.01 12.59
C SER A 103 0.93 -23.40 12.30
N GLY A 104 0.74 -24.52 11.59
CA GLY A 104 -0.56 -25.02 11.17
C GLY A 104 -1.06 -24.52 9.81
N PHE A 105 -0.33 -23.60 9.15
CA PHE A 105 -0.69 -23.09 7.82
C PHE A 105 0.31 -23.50 6.75
N ALA A 106 -0.20 -23.79 5.55
CA ALA A 106 0.62 -24.08 4.39
C ALA A 106 1.15 -22.80 3.74
N ASN A 107 2.25 -22.93 3.00
CA ASN A 107 2.83 -21.83 2.21
C ASN A 107 1.98 -21.55 0.96
N LEU A 108 0.86 -20.82 1.14
CA LEU A 108 -0.13 -20.53 0.09
C LEU A 108 -0.37 -19.05 -0.15
N MET A 109 0.16 -18.16 0.69
CA MET A 109 0.01 -16.72 0.47
C MET A 109 0.73 -16.32 -0.82
N TYR A 110 0.08 -15.47 -1.62
CA TYR A 110 0.55 -15.12 -2.95
C TYR A 110 1.95 -14.50 -2.92
N GLY A 111 2.95 -15.23 -3.44
CA GLY A 111 4.37 -14.87 -3.27
C GLY A 111 4.84 -13.63 -4.04
N GLN A 112 4.01 -13.09 -4.95
CA GLN A 112 4.41 -12.02 -5.85
C GLN A 112 3.85 -10.63 -5.48
N TYR A 113 3.38 -10.43 -4.25
CA TYR A 113 2.87 -9.12 -3.82
C TYR A 113 3.92 -8.01 -3.94
N ALA A 114 5.20 -8.29 -3.69
CA ALA A 114 6.28 -7.31 -3.83
C ALA A 114 6.36 -6.69 -5.24
N GLN A 115 5.97 -7.44 -6.28
CA GLN A 115 5.96 -6.98 -7.66
C GLN A 115 4.62 -6.38 -8.07
N GLN A 116 3.52 -6.70 -7.36
CA GLN A 116 2.18 -6.22 -7.69
C GLN A 116 1.78 -4.97 -6.90
N LEU A 117 2.34 -4.75 -5.71
CA LEU A 117 2.03 -3.62 -4.85
C LEU A 117 3.07 -2.53 -5.03
N THR A 118 2.60 -1.30 -5.18
CA THR A 118 3.44 -0.12 -5.03
C THR A 118 3.83 0.08 -3.56
N PRO A 119 4.93 0.81 -3.26
CA PRO A 119 5.29 1.12 -1.87
C PRO A 119 4.18 1.79 -1.08
N GLN A 120 3.38 2.67 -1.71
CA GLN A 120 2.25 3.31 -1.06
C GLN A 120 1.11 2.34 -0.74
N GLN A 121 0.80 1.40 -1.64
CA GLN A 121 -0.23 0.39 -1.37
C GLN A 121 0.18 -0.55 -0.23
N THR A 122 1.46 -0.93 -0.18
CA THR A 122 1.99 -1.72 0.92
C THR A 122 1.93 -0.94 2.24
N ALA A 123 2.29 0.35 2.23
CA ALA A 123 2.18 1.22 3.40
C ALA A 123 0.73 1.35 3.91
N ASP A 124 -0.22 1.57 3.00
CA ASP A 124 -1.64 1.68 3.32
C ASP A 124 -2.17 0.37 3.93
N LEU A 125 -1.82 -0.78 3.35
CA LEU A 125 -2.16 -2.10 3.89
C LEU A 125 -1.56 -2.31 5.29
N VAL A 126 -0.27 -2.04 5.47
CA VAL A 126 0.40 -2.15 6.78
C VAL A 126 -0.30 -1.26 7.80
N ALA A 127 -0.57 0.00 7.47
CA ALA A 127 -1.27 0.92 8.37
C ALA A 127 -2.65 0.38 8.77
N TYR A 128 -3.43 -0.15 7.82
CA TYR A 128 -4.72 -0.77 8.11
C TYR A 128 -4.58 -2.00 9.01
N LEU A 129 -3.66 -2.91 8.71
CA LEU A 129 -3.44 -4.13 9.52
C LEU A 129 -3.07 -3.80 10.97
N LEU A 130 -2.34 -2.70 11.20
CA LEU A 130 -1.99 -2.25 12.55
C LEU A 130 -3.16 -1.65 13.33
N THR A 131 -4.32 -1.46 12.69
CA THR A 131 -5.57 -1.08 13.39
C THR A 131 -6.39 -2.27 13.88
N LEU A 132 -6.01 -3.50 13.48
CA LEU A 132 -6.77 -4.74 13.72
C LEU A 132 -6.44 -5.43 15.04
#